data_AF-A0AAD5PC06-F1
#
_entry.id   AF-A0AAD5PC06-F1
#
_cell.length_a   1.000
_cell.length_b   1.000
_cell.length_c   1.000
_cell.angle_alpha   90.00
_cell.angle_beta   90.00
_cell.angle_gamma   90.00
#
_symmetry.space_group_name_H-M   'P 1'
#
loop_
_entity.id
_entity.type
_entity.pdbx_description
1 polymer ?
#
loop_
_entity_poly.entity_id
_entity_poly.type
_entity_poly.pdbx_seq_one_letter_code
_entity_poly.pdbx_strand_id
1 'polypeptide(L)'
;MAFKFNFTSDDLDFDDVDQNSAEQLNSSLGDLSLEENATQKVPCSEFDIKTCSLPGVLQADILDKIPNVNKSLYKRTLADVKFQMAEQDTLSNDVNNEEGKVVEMLNLNSNSDLIRGVYEGGFKTWECSLDLVEYLSQLPKDQVTNKHVLELGCGSALPSLLLLAEDSRNQVDVQDYNDQVIRYITIPNILLNTVLTIQEPSANDTEPSEEKEQEEEESESSDDEDNEEGEDGEKDQIIGESATCDAEAELPADKLPEMLQRVTERTRAFVGDWSGLPSLVQNRKYDMIITSETIYSEEALPALVGAIQNSLQKPDGVW
;
A
#
# COMPACT_ATOMS: atom_id res chain seq x y z
N MET A 1 25.88 22.51 11.86
CA MET A 1 25.97 22.24 13.31
C MET A 1 24.72 21.46 13.66
N ALA A 2 24.84 20.16 13.90
CA ALA A 2 23.70 19.35 14.32
C ALA A 2 23.53 19.51 15.83
N PHE A 3 22.35 19.93 16.26
CA PHE A 3 21.96 19.88 17.67
C PHE A 3 21.75 18.40 18.03
N LYS A 4 22.42 17.94 19.08
CA LYS A 4 22.33 16.57 19.58
C LYS A 4 21.66 16.62 20.95
N PHE A 5 20.48 16.03 21.07
CA PHE A 5 19.88 15.78 22.37
C PHE A 5 20.60 14.57 22.99
N ASN A 6 21.17 14.78 24.17
CA ASN A 6 21.92 13.77 24.89
C ASN A 6 21.15 13.55 26.20
N PHE A 7 20.09 12.74 26.15
CA PHE A 7 19.41 12.31 27.37
C PHE A 7 20.35 11.37 28.12
N THR A 8 20.90 11.86 29.22
CA THR A 8 21.55 11.01 30.21
C THR A 8 20.46 10.34 31.02
N SER A 9 20.63 9.04 31.29
CA SER A 9 19.72 8.21 32.10
C SER A 9 19.53 8.71 33.54
N ASP A 10 20.18 9.81 33.92
CA ASP A 10 20.10 10.45 35.23
C ASP A 10 19.01 11.56 35.28
N ASP A 11 18.34 11.87 34.15
CA ASP A 11 17.29 12.90 34.08
C ASP A 11 15.86 12.34 34.23
N LEU A 12 15.72 11.04 34.52
CA LEU A 12 14.43 10.40 34.77
C LEU A 12 14.41 9.86 36.21
N ASP A 13 13.84 10.65 37.13
CA ASP A 13 13.55 10.21 38.50
C ASP A 13 12.41 9.17 38.45
N PHE A 14 12.79 7.90 38.34
CA PHE A 14 11.90 6.75 38.48
C PHE A 14 12.10 6.11 39.85
N ASP A 15 11.56 6.75 40.89
CA ASP A 15 11.28 6.03 42.13
C ASP A 15 10.03 5.17 41.87
N ASP A 16 10.19 3.84 41.98
CA ASP A 16 9.17 2.77 41.82
C ASP A 16 8.88 2.23 40.41
N VAL A 17 9.90 1.71 39.71
CA VAL A 17 9.68 0.80 38.58
C VAL A 17 10.44 -0.52 38.80
N ASP A 18 9.71 -1.63 38.78
CA ASP A 18 10.23 -2.99 38.94
C ASP A 18 11.37 -3.27 37.94
N GLN A 19 12.44 -3.91 38.42
CA GLN A 19 13.65 -4.21 37.63
C GLN A 19 13.37 -4.98 36.32
N ASN A 20 12.26 -5.72 36.23
CA ASN A 20 11.84 -6.41 35.00
C ASN A 20 11.38 -5.44 33.89
N SER A 21 10.77 -4.30 34.24
CA SER A 21 10.26 -3.34 33.24
C SER A 21 11.37 -2.53 32.60
N ALA A 22 12.46 -2.25 33.34
CA ALA A 22 13.65 -1.59 32.82
C ALA A 22 14.44 -2.48 31.84
N GLU A 23 14.48 -3.80 32.05
CA GLU A 23 15.08 -4.75 31.11
C GLU A 23 14.24 -4.90 29.83
N GLN A 24 12.90 -4.86 29.96
CA GLN A 24 11.99 -4.94 28.82
C GLN A 24 12.06 -3.67 27.95
N LEU A 25 12.15 -2.48 28.55
CA LEU A 25 12.37 -1.21 27.83
C LEU A 25 13.76 -1.12 27.19
N ASN A 26 14.82 -1.60 27.86
CA ASN A 26 16.15 -1.68 27.25
C ASN A 26 16.22 -2.70 26.09
N SER A 27 15.40 -3.75 26.11
CA SER A 27 15.27 -4.65 24.96
C SER A 27 14.57 -3.99 23.77
N SER A 28 13.59 -3.10 24.02
CA SER A 28 12.91 -2.31 22.98
C SER A 28 13.73 -1.11 22.49
N LEU A 29 14.58 -0.51 23.34
CA LEU A 29 15.46 0.61 22.99
C LEU A 29 16.79 0.15 22.36
N GLY A 30 17.27 -1.05 22.69
CA GLY A 30 18.44 -1.67 22.06
C GLY A 30 18.24 -2.03 20.59
N ASP A 31 16.98 -2.11 20.14
CA ASP A 31 16.60 -2.35 18.75
C ASP A 31 16.64 -1.06 17.88
N LEU A 32 16.82 0.11 18.51
CA LEU A 32 16.95 1.40 17.82
C LEU A 32 18.42 1.82 17.59
N SER A 33 19.38 1.07 18.10
CA SER A 33 20.80 1.25 17.78
C SER A 33 21.24 0.26 16.71
N LEU A 34 20.68 0.37 15.51
CA LEU A 34 21.24 -0.30 14.35
C LEU A 34 22.48 0.50 13.91
N GLU A 35 23.65 -0.14 14.00
CA GLU A 35 24.86 0.34 13.35
C GLU A 35 24.54 0.61 11.87
N GLU A 36 24.96 1.78 11.36
CA GLU A 36 24.91 2.20 9.95
C GLU A 36 25.70 1.22 9.05
N ASN A 37 25.18 0.02 8.85
CA ASN A 37 25.55 -0.78 7.70
C ASN A 37 24.84 -0.14 6.51
N ALA A 38 25.61 0.43 5.59
CA ALA A 38 25.13 0.99 4.33
C ALA A 38 24.11 0.03 3.68
N THR A 39 22.83 0.35 3.82
CA THR A 39 21.72 -0.45 3.30
C THR A 39 21.89 -0.51 1.80
N GLN A 40 22.09 -1.73 1.28
CA GLN A 40 22.23 -1.96 -0.15
C GLN A 40 20.85 -1.73 -0.79
N LYS A 41 20.61 -0.48 -1.23
CA LYS A 41 19.36 -0.07 -1.87
C LYS A 41 19.06 -0.95 -3.09
N VAL A 42 17.81 -1.40 -3.20
CA VAL A 42 17.35 -2.15 -4.38
C VAL A 42 17.40 -1.23 -5.60
N PRO A 43 18.12 -1.59 -6.68
CA PRO A 43 18.22 -0.75 -7.86
C PRO A 43 16.87 -0.65 -8.58
N CYS A 44 16.60 0.52 -9.16
CA CYS A 44 15.37 0.70 -9.92
C CYS A 44 15.39 -0.11 -11.23
N SER A 45 14.30 -0.80 -11.54
CA SER A 45 14.10 -1.50 -12.81
C SER A 45 12.64 -1.44 -13.27
N GLU A 46 12.41 -1.61 -14.57
CA GLU A 46 11.07 -1.75 -15.14
C GLU A 46 10.58 -3.19 -14.94
N PHE A 47 9.37 -3.33 -14.39
CA PHE A 47 8.70 -4.61 -14.15
C PHE A 47 7.95 -5.05 -15.41
N ASP A 48 8.19 -6.30 -15.86
CA ASP A 48 7.45 -6.86 -16.99
C ASP A 48 6.06 -7.36 -16.54
N ILE A 49 5.05 -6.51 -16.69
CA ILE A 49 3.64 -6.77 -16.35
C ILE A 49 3.14 -8.10 -16.93
N LYS A 50 3.62 -8.50 -18.12
CA LYS A 50 3.17 -9.74 -18.79
C LYS A 50 3.64 -11.01 -18.08
N THR A 51 4.62 -10.89 -17.18
CA THR A 51 5.12 -12.01 -16.35
C THR A 51 4.34 -12.19 -15.05
N CYS A 52 3.34 -11.34 -14.79
CA CYS A 52 2.51 -11.43 -13.60
C CYS A 52 1.71 -12.73 -13.60
N SER A 53 1.95 -13.56 -12.58
CA SER A 53 1.16 -14.76 -12.31
C SER A 53 -0.02 -14.38 -11.44
N LEU A 54 -1.25 -14.72 -11.86
CA LEU A 54 -2.48 -14.40 -11.15
C LEU A 54 -3.31 -15.67 -10.96
N PRO A 55 -4.08 -15.77 -9.86
CA PRO A 55 -5.04 -16.85 -9.66
C PRO A 55 -6.18 -16.79 -10.68
N GLY A 56 -6.92 -17.89 -10.82
CA GLY A 56 -8.06 -17.98 -11.73
C GLY A 56 -9.29 -17.16 -11.32
N VAL A 57 -9.33 -16.69 -10.06
CA VAL A 57 -10.33 -15.76 -9.53
C VAL A 57 -9.59 -14.75 -8.65
N LEU A 58 -9.93 -13.48 -8.79
CA LEU A 58 -9.49 -12.42 -7.87
C LEU A 58 -10.65 -12.02 -6.98
N GLN A 59 -10.39 -11.93 -5.67
CA GLN A 59 -11.33 -11.39 -4.70
C GLN A 59 -10.97 -9.94 -4.38
N ALA A 60 -11.98 -9.07 -4.30
CA ALA A 60 -11.79 -7.65 -4.09
C ALA A 60 -12.82 -7.03 -3.13
N ASP A 61 -12.39 -6.02 -2.41
CA ASP A 61 -13.23 -5.08 -1.68
C ASP A 61 -13.78 -4.04 -2.65
N ILE A 62 -15.04 -3.65 -2.48
CA ILE A 62 -15.65 -2.53 -3.22
C ILE A 62 -15.45 -1.26 -2.41
N LEU A 63 -14.73 -0.29 -2.96
CA LEU A 63 -14.59 1.05 -2.39
C LEU A 63 -15.67 1.97 -3.00
N ASP A 64 -16.88 1.88 -2.47
CA ASP A 64 -18.07 2.63 -2.92
C ASP A 64 -18.34 3.91 -2.11
N LYS A 65 -17.74 4.02 -0.92
CA LYS A 65 -18.00 5.11 0.04
C LYS A 65 -17.00 6.26 -0.02
N ILE A 66 -16.19 6.36 -1.07
CA ILE A 66 -15.25 7.49 -1.21
C ILE A 66 -16.06 8.73 -1.61
N PRO A 67 -16.03 9.82 -0.82
CA PRO A 67 -16.80 11.01 -1.14
C PRO A 67 -16.40 11.59 -2.50
N ASN A 68 -17.37 12.12 -3.24
CA ASN A 68 -17.20 12.75 -4.56
C ASN A 68 -16.75 11.81 -5.70
N VAL A 69 -16.56 10.51 -5.44
CA VAL A 69 -16.23 9.51 -6.46
C VAL A 69 -17.51 8.81 -6.94
N ASN A 70 -17.79 8.90 -8.24
CA ASN A 70 -19.03 8.34 -8.83
C ASN A 70 -18.87 6.89 -9.32
N LYS A 71 -17.67 6.32 -9.29
CA LYS A 71 -17.35 4.98 -9.77
C LYS A 71 -16.79 4.16 -8.62
N SER A 72 -17.29 2.96 -8.43
CA SER A 72 -16.70 2.01 -7.49
C SER A 72 -15.28 1.66 -7.93
N LEU A 73 -14.33 1.73 -7.01
CA LEU A 73 -12.99 1.19 -7.20
C LEU A 73 -12.92 -0.18 -6.54
N TYR A 74 -12.23 -1.11 -7.19
CA TYR A 74 -12.05 -2.47 -6.67
C TYR A 74 -10.62 -2.65 -6.20
N LYS A 75 -10.45 -3.04 -4.94
CA LYS A 75 -9.15 -3.30 -4.35
C LYS A 75 -9.05 -4.77 -3.99
N ARG A 76 -8.06 -5.48 -4.52
CA ARG A 76 -7.80 -6.87 -4.18
C ARG A 76 -7.65 -7.04 -2.67
N THR A 77 -8.29 -8.07 -2.11
CA THR A 77 -8.24 -8.30 -0.66
C THR A 77 -6.88 -8.84 -0.25
N LEU A 78 -6.43 -8.47 0.95
CA LEU A 78 -5.17 -9.00 1.49
C LEU A 78 -5.25 -10.51 1.76
N ALA A 79 -6.44 -11.02 2.08
CA ALA A 79 -6.68 -12.46 2.24
C ALA A 79 -6.40 -13.24 0.96
N ASP A 80 -6.85 -12.75 -0.20
CA ASP A 80 -6.60 -13.37 -1.51
C ASP A 80 -5.11 -13.32 -1.89
N VAL A 81 -4.44 -12.22 -1.56
CA VAL A 81 -3.00 -12.05 -1.75
C VAL A 81 -2.22 -13.08 -0.92
N LYS A 82 -2.55 -13.19 0.38
CA LYS A 82 -1.95 -14.18 1.28
C LYS A 82 -2.16 -15.60 0.79
N PHE A 83 -3.36 -15.91 0.29
CA PHE A 83 -3.67 -17.23 -0.28
C PHE A 83 -2.81 -17.54 -1.51
N GLN A 84 -2.71 -16.60 -2.46
CA GLN A 84 -1.85 -16.78 -3.64
C GLN A 84 -0.39 -16.99 -3.24
N MET A 85 0.15 -16.17 -2.34
CA MET A 85 1.55 -16.27 -1.94
C MET A 85 1.84 -17.60 -1.25
N ALA A 86 0.93 -18.09 -0.40
CA ALA A 86 1.07 -19.40 0.24
C ALA A 86 1.03 -20.57 -0.76
N GLU A 87 0.21 -20.48 -1.82
CA GLU A 87 0.18 -21.47 -2.89
C GLU A 87 1.51 -21.51 -3.65
N GLN A 88 2.08 -20.34 -3.95
CA GLN A 88 3.37 -20.23 -4.65
C GLN A 88 4.55 -20.72 -3.79
N ASP A 89 4.55 -20.41 -2.50
CA ASP A 89 5.58 -20.87 -1.55
C ASP A 89 5.60 -22.40 -1.44
N THR A 90 4.42 -23.03 -1.37
CA THR A 90 4.29 -24.51 -1.34
C THR A 90 4.85 -25.18 -2.60
N LEU A 91 4.82 -24.48 -3.74
CA LEU A 91 5.33 -24.98 -5.02
C LEU A 91 6.85 -24.76 -5.18
N SER A 92 7.43 -23.78 -4.48
CA SER A 92 8.86 -23.50 -4.48
C SER A 92 9.60 -24.31 -3.40
N ASN A 93 10.44 -25.26 -3.79
CA ASN A 93 11.30 -26.01 -2.85
C ASN A 93 12.57 -25.22 -2.42
N ASP A 94 12.56 -23.89 -2.53
CA ASP A 94 13.73 -23.06 -2.28
C ASP A 94 13.82 -22.63 -0.81
N VAL A 95 14.92 -23.03 -0.16
CA VAL A 95 15.19 -22.76 1.26
C VAL A 95 15.50 -21.28 1.57
N ASN A 96 15.59 -20.44 0.53
CA ASN A 96 15.83 -19.00 0.59
C ASN A 96 14.64 -18.20 0.02
N ASN A 97 13.42 -18.71 0.12
CA ASN A 97 12.26 -18.03 -0.47
C ASN A 97 11.99 -16.67 0.21
N GLU A 98 12.23 -15.58 -0.51
CA GLU A 98 11.88 -14.22 -0.05
C GLU A 98 10.36 -14.04 0.05
N GLU A 99 9.56 -14.78 -0.75
CA GLU A 99 8.09 -14.73 -0.70
C GLU A 99 7.56 -15.35 0.59
N GLY A 100 8.07 -16.51 1.01
CA GLY A 100 7.69 -17.16 2.28
C GLY A 100 7.99 -16.29 3.50
N LYS A 101 9.10 -15.53 3.49
CA LYS A 101 9.41 -14.55 4.54
C LYS A 101 8.41 -13.40 4.58
N VAL A 102 7.93 -12.93 3.43
CA VAL A 102 6.93 -11.87 3.38
C VAL A 102 5.56 -12.36 3.86
N VAL A 103 5.16 -13.59 3.53
CA VAL A 103 3.93 -14.19 4.08
C VAL A 103 4.01 -14.29 5.61
N GLU A 104 5.13 -14.77 6.14
CA GLU A 104 5.36 -14.82 7.57
C GLU A 104 5.29 -13.41 8.20
N MET A 105 5.91 -12.41 7.57
CA MET A 105 5.87 -11.02 8.05
C MET A 105 4.49 -10.37 8.00
N LEU A 106 3.71 -10.60 6.93
CA LEU A 106 2.31 -10.15 6.79
C LEU A 106 1.37 -10.77 7.84
N ASN A 107 1.74 -11.90 8.41
CA ASN A 107 1.00 -12.56 9.48
C ASN A 107 1.47 -12.14 10.88
N LEU A 108 2.73 -11.74 11.03
CA LEU A 108 3.32 -11.34 12.33
C LEU A 108 3.06 -9.86 12.67
N ASN A 109 2.97 -8.96 11.69
CA ASN A 109 2.84 -7.52 11.92
C ASN A 109 1.44 -6.99 11.59
N SER A 110 0.49 -7.22 12.50
CA SER A 110 -0.86 -6.64 12.38
C SER A 110 -0.86 -5.10 12.45
N ASN A 111 0.15 -4.49 13.09
CA ASN A 111 0.14 -3.06 13.46
C ASN A 111 1.22 -2.18 12.77
N SER A 112 2.15 -2.74 12.00
CA SER A 112 3.15 -1.95 11.25
C SER A 112 3.38 -2.53 9.85
N ASP A 113 3.29 -1.68 8.81
CA ASP A 113 3.49 -2.09 7.41
C ASP A 113 4.94 -1.85 6.93
N LEU A 114 5.83 -1.27 7.76
CA LEU A 114 7.14 -0.76 7.33
C LEU A 114 8.30 -1.46 8.05
N ILE A 115 9.29 -1.95 7.29
CA ILE A 115 10.59 -2.43 7.74
C ILE A 115 11.70 -1.86 6.84
N ARG A 116 12.35 -0.79 7.32
CA ARG A 116 13.37 -0.05 6.56
C ARG A 116 14.46 -0.99 6.01
N GLY A 117 14.68 -0.93 4.70
CA GLY A 117 15.75 -1.67 4.02
C GLY A 117 15.44 -3.13 3.68
N VAL A 118 14.28 -3.66 4.08
CA VAL A 118 13.80 -5.02 3.71
C VAL A 118 12.46 -4.95 3.00
N TYR A 119 11.51 -4.17 3.53
CA TYR A 119 10.15 -4.06 3.02
C TYR A 119 9.57 -2.68 3.37
N GLU A 120 9.32 -1.84 2.37
CA GLU A 120 8.88 -0.44 2.59
C GLU A 120 7.33 -0.29 2.63
N GLY A 121 6.59 -1.36 2.96
CA GLY A 121 5.12 -1.31 2.98
C GLY A 121 4.45 -1.43 1.62
N GLY A 122 3.13 -1.27 1.59
CA GLY A 122 2.32 -1.21 0.37
C GLY A 122 1.31 -2.35 0.17
N PHE A 123 1.31 -3.36 1.05
CA PHE A 123 0.23 -4.36 1.12
C PHE A 123 -1.02 -3.78 1.77
N LYS A 124 -0.85 -2.87 2.73
CA LYS A 124 -1.93 -2.10 3.32
C LYS A 124 -2.17 -0.80 2.56
N THR A 125 -3.41 -0.33 2.64
CA THR A 125 -3.80 0.96 2.08
C THR A 125 -3.82 1.99 3.21
N TRP A 126 -3.08 3.09 3.01
CA TRP A 126 -3.08 4.24 3.90
C TRP A 126 -4.23 5.20 3.57
N GLU A 127 -4.78 5.88 4.57
CA GLU A 127 -5.93 6.79 4.43
C GLU A 127 -5.64 7.95 3.47
N CYS A 128 -4.42 8.49 3.44
CA CYS A 128 -4.06 9.57 2.52
C CYS A 128 -4.22 9.19 1.04
N SER A 129 -4.20 7.89 0.71
CA SER A 129 -4.47 7.41 -0.65
C SER A 129 -5.94 7.65 -1.03
N LEU A 130 -6.88 7.47 -0.09
CA LEU A 130 -8.30 7.77 -0.28
C LEU A 130 -8.54 9.28 -0.37
N ASP A 131 -7.86 10.06 0.47
CA ASP A 131 -7.96 11.53 0.42
C ASP A 131 -7.49 12.08 -0.93
N LEU A 132 -6.40 11.52 -1.46
CA LEU A 132 -5.89 11.87 -2.78
C LEU A 132 -6.87 11.47 -3.90
N VAL A 133 -7.51 10.31 -3.79
CA VAL A 133 -8.60 9.89 -4.71
C VAL A 133 -9.76 10.88 -4.65
N GLU A 134 -10.24 11.23 -3.45
CA GLU A 134 -11.30 12.22 -3.26
C GLU A 134 -10.91 13.57 -3.88
N TYR A 135 -9.69 14.06 -3.62
CA TYR A 135 -9.20 15.32 -4.18
C TYR A 135 -9.15 15.29 -5.71
N LEU A 136 -8.57 14.25 -6.30
CA LEU A 136 -8.47 14.08 -7.75
C LEU A 136 -9.86 14.02 -8.41
N SER A 137 -10.85 13.42 -7.74
CA SER A 137 -12.23 13.32 -8.25
C SER A 137 -12.92 14.68 -8.38
N GLN A 138 -12.49 15.67 -7.59
CA GLN A 138 -13.03 17.03 -7.58
C GLN A 138 -12.35 17.97 -8.58
N LEU A 139 -11.21 17.57 -9.15
CA LEU A 139 -10.50 18.40 -10.12
C LEU A 139 -11.29 18.57 -11.41
N PRO A 140 -11.13 19.71 -12.11
CA PRO A 140 -11.70 19.90 -13.44
C PRO A 140 -11.29 18.77 -14.40
N LYS A 141 -12.22 18.30 -15.23
CA LYS A 141 -11.96 17.16 -16.14
C LYS A 141 -10.72 17.37 -17.01
N ASP A 142 -10.45 18.58 -17.49
CA ASP A 142 -9.26 18.89 -18.30
C ASP A 142 -7.92 18.72 -17.56
N GLN A 143 -7.94 18.69 -16.23
CA GLN A 143 -6.76 18.41 -15.39
C GLN A 143 -6.53 16.92 -15.15
N VAL A 144 -7.55 16.08 -15.30
CA VAL A 144 -7.48 14.63 -15.03
C VAL A 144 -7.72 13.76 -16.26
N THR A 145 -7.95 14.35 -17.44
CA THR A 145 -8.20 13.65 -18.71
C THR A 145 -7.04 13.81 -19.68
N ASN A 146 -6.79 12.78 -20.49
CA ASN A 146 -5.70 12.71 -21.47
C ASN A 146 -4.33 13.14 -20.89
N LYS A 147 -3.97 12.59 -19.73
CA LYS A 147 -2.71 12.87 -19.02
C LYS A 147 -1.74 11.72 -19.09
N HIS A 148 -0.45 12.05 -19.08
CA HIS A 148 0.62 11.13 -18.70
C HIS A 148 0.92 11.34 -17.22
N VAL A 149 0.61 10.33 -16.41
CA VAL A 149 0.68 10.38 -14.95
C VAL A 149 1.74 9.40 -14.46
N LEU A 150 2.47 9.78 -13.41
CA LEU A 150 3.35 8.88 -12.67
C LEU A 150 2.92 8.86 -11.20
N GLU A 151 2.60 7.69 -10.67
CA GLU A 151 2.42 7.50 -9.23
C GLU A 151 3.71 6.96 -8.60
N LEU A 152 4.24 7.68 -7.61
CA LEU A 152 5.43 7.30 -6.83
C LEU A 152 5.01 6.71 -5.49
N GLY A 153 5.53 5.54 -5.14
CA GLY A 153 5.12 4.80 -3.94
C GLY A 153 3.66 4.36 -4.04
N CYS A 154 3.30 3.66 -5.10
CA CYS A 154 1.91 3.45 -5.45
C CYS A 154 1.15 2.50 -4.52
N GLY A 155 1.80 1.50 -3.89
CA GLY A 155 1.09 0.54 -3.04
C GLY A 155 -0.12 -0.10 -3.73
N SER A 156 -1.32 0.10 -3.16
CA SER A 156 -2.60 -0.32 -3.74
C SER A 156 -3.03 0.42 -5.02
N ALA A 157 -2.36 1.54 -5.33
CA ALA A 157 -2.49 2.38 -6.52
C ALA A 157 -3.86 3.02 -6.72
N LEU A 158 -4.64 3.23 -5.66
CA LEU A 158 -6.00 3.76 -5.74
C LEU A 158 -6.12 5.06 -6.56
N PRO A 159 -5.22 6.06 -6.41
CA PRO A 159 -5.20 7.26 -7.25
C PRO A 159 -5.03 6.93 -8.74
N SER A 160 -4.12 6.00 -9.08
CA SER A 160 -3.95 5.52 -10.44
C SER A 160 -5.19 4.81 -10.98
N LEU A 161 -5.88 3.99 -10.16
CA LEU A 161 -7.11 3.30 -10.56
C LEU A 161 -8.19 4.31 -10.96
N LEU A 162 -8.38 5.36 -10.15
CA LEU A 162 -9.33 6.44 -10.46
C LEU A 162 -9.00 7.09 -11.81
N LEU A 163 -7.75 7.50 -12.02
CA LEU A 163 -7.35 8.19 -13.25
C LEU A 163 -7.44 7.28 -14.48
N LEU A 164 -7.09 6.00 -14.35
CA LEU A 164 -7.25 5.03 -15.43
C LEU A 164 -8.73 4.76 -15.77
N ALA A 165 -9.61 4.77 -14.77
CA ALA A 165 -11.04 4.59 -14.94
C ALA A 165 -11.75 5.85 -15.47
N GLU A 166 -11.22 7.05 -15.20
CA GLU A 166 -11.86 8.31 -15.60
C GLU A 166 -11.72 8.63 -17.10
N ASP A 167 -10.58 8.32 -17.71
CA ASP A 167 -10.35 8.52 -19.15
C ASP A 167 -9.46 7.43 -19.74
N SER A 168 -9.95 6.75 -20.78
CA SER A 168 -9.20 5.72 -21.51
C SER A 168 -7.94 6.23 -22.21
N ARG A 169 -7.81 7.55 -22.40
CA ARG A 169 -6.62 8.19 -22.97
C ARG A 169 -5.52 8.45 -21.93
N ASN A 170 -5.84 8.36 -20.64
CA ASN A 170 -4.82 8.48 -19.60
C ASN A 170 -3.85 7.32 -19.70
N GLN A 171 -2.57 7.66 -19.58
CA GLN A 171 -1.47 6.72 -19.44
C GLN A 171 -0.85 6.95 -18.07
N VAL A 172 -0.91 5.94 -17.23
CA VAL A 172 -0.54 6.04 -15.82
C VAL A 172 0.55 5.01 -15.55
N ASP A 173 1.76 5.51 -15.36
CA ASP A 173 2.90 4.70 -14.95
C ASP A 173 2.94 4.66 -13.42
N VAL A 174 3.25 3.49 -12.86
CA VAL A 174 3.25 3.25 -11.42
C VAL A 174 4.62 2.82 -10.94
N GLN A 175 5.01 3.24 -9.75
CA GLN A 175 6.28 2.85 -9.16
C GLN A 175 6.10 2.53 -7.68
N ASP A 176 6.70 1.42 -7.25
CA ASP A 176 6.83 1.07 -5.84
C ASP A 176 8.27 0.63 -5.54
N TYR A 177 8.66 0.61 -4.27
CA TYR A 177 9.96 0.04 -3.90
C TYR A 177 9.97 -1.48 -4.04
N ASN A 178 8.84 -2.14 -3.70
CA ASN A 178 8.76 -3.58 -3.56
C ASN A 178 8.19 -4.26 -4.83
N ASP A 179 8.92 -5.21 -5.42
CA ASP A 179 8.43 -6.01 -6.58
C ASP A 179 7.11 -6.72 -6.26
N GLN A 180 7.01 -7.27 -5.05
CA GLN A 180 5.85 -8.03 -4.61
C GLN A 180 4.59 -7.16 -4.52
N VAL A 181 4.72 -5.88 -4.18
CA VAL A 181 3.58 -4.94 -4.16
C VAL A 181 3.08 -4.72 -5.60
N ILE A 182 3.99 -4.43 -6.53
CA ILE A 182 3.62 -4.30 -7.94
C ILE A 182 2.94 -5.58 -8.45
N ARG A 183 3.56 -6.74 -8.20
CA ARG A 183 3.13 -8.05 -8.68
C ARG A 183 1.79 -8.49 -8.10
N TYR A 184 1.62 -8.44 -6.78
CA TYR A 184 0.48 -9.06 -6.11
C TYR A 184 -0.66 -8.08 -5.80
N ILE A 185 -0.40 -6.78 -5.82
CA ILE A 185 -1.38 -5.75 -5.48
C ILE A 185 -1.64 -4.84 -6.67
N THR A 186 -0.64 -4.08 -7.09
CA THR A 186 -0.83 -2.97 -8.03
C THR A 186 -1.37 -3.44 -9.38
N ILE A 187 -0.71 -4.43 -10.00
CA ILE A 187 -1.13 -4.96 -11.31
C ILE A 187 -2.52 -5.61 -11.26
N PRO A 188 -2.83 -6.53 -10.32
CA PRO A 188 -4.19 -7.07 -10.22
C PRO A 188 -5.25 -5.99 -9.92
N ASN A 189 -4.95 -4.97 -9.11
CA ASN A 189 -5.87 -3.84 -8.90
C ASN A 189 -6.14 -3.07 -10.21
N ILE A 190 -5.10 -2.76 -10.98
CA ILE A 190 -5.27 -2.11 -12.29
C ILE A 190 -6.14 -2.99 -13.21
N LEU A 191 -5.90 -4.29 -13.20
CA LEU A 191 -6.66 -5.25 -13.99
C LEU A 191 -8.14 -5.26 -13.63
N LEU A 192 -8.45 -5.30 -12.33
CA LEU A 192 -9.82 -5.26 -11.77
C LEU A 192 -10.60 -4.02 -12.24
N ASN A 193 -9.92 -2.87 -12.36
CA ASN A 193 -10.57 -1.59 -12.65
C ASN A 193 -10.55 -1.18 -14.13
N THR A 194 -9.81 -1.88 -14.99
CA THR A 194 -9.62 -1.46 -16.39
C THR A 194 -9.93 -2.52 -17.44
N VAL A 195 -9.83 -3.81 -17.09
CA VAL A 195 -9.96 -4.91 -18.06
C VAL A 195 -11.02 -5.92 -17.66
N LEU A 196 -11.11 -6.24 -16.36
CA LEU A 196 -12.01 -7.26 -15.86
C LEU A 196 -13.47 -6.79 -15.82
N THR A 197 -14.38 -7.76 -15.90
CA THR A 197 -15.79 -7.58 -15.61
C THR A 197 -16.04 -8.14 -14.22
N ILE A 198 -16.49 -7.29 -13.30
CA ILE A 198 -16.70 -7.65 -11.91
C ILE A 198 -18.10 -8.24 -11.73
N GLN A 199 -18.20 -9.33 -10.97
CA GLN A 199 -19.47 -9.87 -10.51
C GLN A 199 -19.68 -9.39 -9.07
N GLU A 200 -20.63 -8.48 -8.90
CA GLU A 200 -21.09 -8.08 -7.56
C GLU A 200 -22.04 -9.16 -7.00
N PRO A 201 -21.97 -9.49 -5.71
CA PRO A 201 -22.90 -10.40 -5.08
C PRO A 201 -24.32 -9.83 -5.21
N SER A 202 -25.18 -10.57 -5.91
CA SER A 202 -26.59 -10.24 -6.04
C SER A 202 -27.23 -10.25 -4.66
N ALA A 203 -27.88 -9.15 -4.27
CA ALA A 203 -28.60 -8.97 -3.01
C ALA A 203 -29.84 -9.89 -2.81
N ASN A 204 -29.93 -11.02 -3.53
CA ASN A 204 -31.07 -11.94 -3.51
C ASN A 204 -30.78 -13.30 -2.86
N ASP A 205 -29.57 -13.58 -2.38
CA ASP A 205 -29.25 -14.83 -1.67
C ASP A 205 -28.99 -14.60 -0.17
N THR A 206 -29.82 -13.80 0.49
CA THR A 206 -29.89 -13.77 1.95
C THR A 206 -31.17 -14.48 2.39
N GLU A 207 -31.15 -15.82 2.47
CA GLU A 207 -32.02 -16.49 3.42
C GLU A 207 -31.54 -16.12 4.83
N PRO A 208 -32.44 -15.69 5.74
CA PRO A 208 -32.04 -15.36 7.10
C PRO A 208 -31.76 -16.67 7.86
N SER A 209 -30.49 -17.01 8.02
CA SER A 209 -30.07 -17.97 9.04
C SER A 209 -30.15 -17.27 10.39
N GLU A 210 -31.24 -17.54 11.12
CA GLU A 210 -31.36 -17.26 12.55
C GLU A 210 -30.30 -18.07 13.31
N GLU A 211 -29.11 -17.49 13.51
CA GLU A 211 -28.22 -17.92 14.58
C GLU A 211 -28.47 -17.02 15.79
N LYS A 212 -29.04 -17.64 16.82
CA LYS A 212 -29.29 -17.02 18.12
C LYS A 212 -27.95 -16.77 18.80
N GLU A 213 -27.56 -15.50 18.88
CA GLU A 213 -26.60 -15.06 19.88
C GLU A 213 -27.22 -15.22 21.27
N GLN A 214 -26.71 -16.19 22.02
CA GLN A 214 -26.78 -16.21 23.47
C GLN A 214 -25.34 -16.10 23.97
N GLU A 215 -24.91 -14.89 24.33
CA GLU A 215 -23.88 -14.73 25.34
C GLU A 215 -24.44 -13.83 26.43
N GLU A 216 -24.45 -14.41 27.63
CA GLU A 216 -25.04 -13.90 28.85
C GLU A 216 -24.20 -12.74 29.39
N GLU A 217 -24.91 -11.69 29.80
CA GLU A 217 -24.40 -10.67 30.72
C GLU A 217 -24.00 -11.34 32.05
N GLU A 218 -22.73 -11.27 32.44
CA GLU A 218 -22.38 -11.20 33.85
C GLU A 218 -21.58 -9.93 34.12
N SER A 219 -22.30 -9.01 34.75
CA SER A 219 -21.81 -7.82 35.43
C SER A 219 -20.94 -8.19 36.63
N GLU A 220 -19.73 -7.66 36.71
CA GLU A 220 -19.19 -7.21 38.00
C GLU A 220 -18.48 -5.86 37.83
N SER A 221 -18.99 -4.91 38.60
CA SER A 221 -18.55 -3.53 38.73
C SER A 221 -17.26 -3.42 39.55
N SER A 222 -16.35 -2.57 39.11
CA SER A 222 -15.60 -1.71 40.04
C SER A 222 -15.18 -0.44 39.32
N ASP A 223 -15.74 0.66 39.81
CA ASP A 223 -15.40 2.04 39.49
C ASP A 223 -13.90 2.29 39.63
N ASP A 224 -13.32 3.10 38.74
CA ASP A 224 -12.43 4.20 39.13
C ASP A 224 -12.36 5.20 37.96
N GLU A 225 -12.90 6.39 38.22
CA GLU A 225 -12.78 7.58 37.39
C GLU A 225 -11.34 8.09 37.47
N ASP A 226 -10.70 8.38 36.33
CA ASP A 226 -9.71 9.46 36.26
C ASP A 226 -9.71 10.10 34.86
N ASN A 227 -10.02 11.41 34.86
CA ASN A 227 -9.86 12.31 33.73
C ASN A 227 -8.39 12.73 33.66
N GLU A 228 -7.73 12.54 32.52
CA GLU A 228 -6.63 13.41 32.11
C GLU A 228 -6.74 13.76 30.62
N GLU A 229 -6.77 15.07 30.37
CA GLU A 229 -6.67 15.70 29.06
C GLU A 229 -5.21 15.68 28.56
N GLY A 230 -5.01 15.45 27.26
CA GLY A 230 -3.84 15.93 26.52
C GLY A 230 -2.98 14.86 25.85
N GLU A 231 -3.05 14.74 24.52
CA GLU A 231 -2.03 15.20 23.57
C GLU A 231 -2.33 14.61 22.18
N ASP A 232 -2.54 15.52 21.22
CA ASP A 232 -2.76 15.19 19.80
C ASP A 232 -1.51 14.56 19.20
N GLY A 233 -1.51 13.23 19.12
CA GLY A 233 -0.71 12.49 18.15
C GLY A 233 -1.63 11.98 17.05
N GLU A 234 -1.52 12.54 15.84
CA GLU A 234 -2.04 11.92 14.62
C GLU A 234 -1.42 10.52 14.51
N LYS A 235 -2.16 9.50 14.93
CA LYS A 235 -1.86 8.11 14.59
C LYS A 235 -2.42 7.92 13.19
N ASP A 236 -1.54 7.82 12.20
CA ASP A 236 -1.93 7.38 10.87
C ASP A 236 -2.71 6.07 10.99
N GLN A 237 -4.01 6.12 10.71
CA GLN A 237 -4.90 4.98 10.88
C GLN A 237 -4.81 4.15 9.60
N ILE A 238 -4.11 3.02 9.69
CA ILE A 238 -4.24 1.96 8.68
C ILE A 238 -5.71 1.52 8.70
N ILE A 239 -6.38 1.57 7.56
CA ILE A 239 -7.80 1.19 7.44
C ILE A 239 -7.96 -0.25 7.93
N GLY A 240 -8.76 -0.43 8.99
CA GLY A 240 -9.02 -1.73 9.60
C GLY A 240 -9.66 -2.71 8.61
N GLU A 241 -9.05 -3.90 8.51
CA GLU A 241 -9.48 -4.97 7.60
C GLU A 241 -10.76 -5.64 8.09
N SER A 242 -11.89 -5.35 7.44
CA SER A 242 -13.08 -6.20 7.50
C SER A 242 -12.84 -7.42 6.62
N ALA A 243 -13.11 -8.64 7.10
CA ALA A 243 -12.96 -9.89 6.32
C ALA A 243 -14.08 -10.07 5.27
N THR A 244 -14.42 -9.01 4.54
CA THR A 244 -15.55 -8.98 3.61
C THR A 244 -15.03 -9.01 2.18
N CYS A 245 -15.24 -10.12 1.47
CA CYS A 245 -15.10 -10.17 0.02
C CYS A 245 -16.41 -9.66 -0.57
N ASP A 246 -16.37 -8.47 -1.17
CA ASP A 246 -17.55 -7.81 -1.73
C ASP A 246 -17.69 -8.02 -3.24
N ALA A 247 -16.65 -8.51 -3.91
CA ALA A 247 -16.64 -8.70 -5.35
C ALA A 247 -15.67 -9.81 -5.79
N GLU A 248 -16.04 -10.51 -6.86
CA GLU A 248 -15.18 -11.51 -7.49
C GLU A 248 -15.05 -11.25 -9.00
N ALA A 249 -13.86 -11.55 -9.52
CA ALA A 249 -13.57 -11.46 -10.94
C ALA A 249 -12.92 -12.76 -11.43
N GLU A 250 -13.54 -13.40 -12.42
CA GLU A 250 -12.97 -14.58 -13.06
C GLU A 250 -11.85 -14.18 -14.03
N LEU A 251 -10.72 -14.88 -13.96
CA LEU A 251 -9.57 -14.74 -14.86
C LEU A 251 -9.36 -16.05 -15.63
N PRO A 252 -9.95 -16.18 -16.83
CA PRO A 252 -9.65 -17.29 -17.72
C PRO A 252 -8.16 -17.30 -18.08
N ALA A 253 -7.46 -18.37 -17.73
CA ALA A 253 -6.00 -18.48 -17.91
C ALA A 253 -5.57 -18.32 -19.39
N ASP A 254 -6.44 -18.68 -20.34
CA ASP A 254 -6.22 -18.51 -21.78
C ASP A 254 -6.25 -17.04 -22.23
N LYS A 255 -6.95 -16.17 -21.50
CA LYS A 255 -7.09 -14.73 -21.80
C LYS A 255 -6.13 -13.86 -21.01
N LEU A 256 -5.51 -14.37 -19.94
CA LEU A 256 -4.61 -13.62 -19.08
C LEU A 256 -3.49 -12.88 -19.87
N PRO A 257 -2.81 -13.48 -20.86
CA PRO A 257 -1.79 -12.76 -21.63
C PRO A 257 -2.35 -11.56 -22.41
N GLU A 258 -3.54 -11.70 -23.00
CA GLU A 258 -4.21 -10.60 -23.72
C GLU A 258 -4.62 -9.49 -22.75
N MET A 259 -5.12 -9.87 -21.58
CA MET A 259 -5.55 -8.94 -20.54
C MET A 259 -4.37 -8.14 -19.97
N LEU A 260 -3.25 -8.79 -19.66
CA LEU A 260 -2.02 -8.11 -19.23
C LEU A 260 -1.46 -7.22 -20.35
N GLN A 261 -1.57 -7.66 -21.61
CA GLN A 261 -1.18 -6.82 -22.75
C GLN A 261 -2.00 -5.52 -22.80
N ARG A 262 -3.31 -5.55 -22.55
CA ARG A 262 -4.15 -4.34 -22.47
C ARG A 262 -3.74 -3.42 -21.33
N VAL A 263 -3.30 -3.95 -20.18
CA VAL A 263 -2.73 -3.15 -19.10
C VAL A 263 -1.47 -2.42 -19.58
N THR A 264 -0.57 -3.11 -20.29
CA THR A 264 0.68 -2.50 -20.81
C THR A 264 0.48 -1.40 -21.84
N GLU A 265 -0.70 -1.32 -22.49
CA GLU A 265 -1.02 -0.24 -23.42
C GLU A 265 -1.16 1.12 -22.74
N ARG A 266 -1.44 1.11 -21.43
CA ARG A 266 -1.75 2.31 -20.64
C ARG A 266 -0.86 2.50 -19.42
N THR A 267 -0.14 1.45 -19.01
CA THR A 267 0.65 1.46 -17.77
C THR A 267 1.99 0.76 -17.97
N ARG A 268 3.05 1.40 -17.47
CA ARG A 268 4.33 0.76 -17.14
C ARG A 268 4.49 0.71 -15.63
N ALA A 269 5.20 -0.30 -15.14
CA ALA A 269 5.45 -0.46 -13.71
C ALA A 269 6.95 -0.46 -13.42
N PHE A 270 7.36 0.17 -12.34
CA PHE A 270 8.75 0.27 -11.92
C PHE A 270 8.90 -0.18 -10.46
N VAL A 271 10.01 -0.85 -10.16
CA VAL A 271 10.34 -1.39 -8.84
C VAL A 271 11.69 -0.86 -8.37
N GLY A 272 11.90 -0.72 -7.06
CA GLY A 272 13.17 -0.29 -6.45
C GLY A 272 13.30 1.21 -6.14
N ASP A 273 14.50 1.65 -5.75
CA ASP A 273 14.77 2.99 -5.24
C ASP A 273 14.54 4.10 -6.30
N TRP A 274 13.88 5.19 -5.89
CA TRP A 274 13.53 6.32 -6.76
C TRP A 274 14.70 6.94 -7.54
N SER A 275 15.94 6.85 -7.03
CA SER A 275 17.10 7.46 -7.68
C SER A 275 17.38 6.90 -9.07
N GLY A 276 17.00 5.64 -9.34
CA GLY A 276 17.16 5.03 -10.66
C GLY A 276 16.04 5.39 -11.65
N LEU A 277 14.87 5.81 -11.16
CA LEU A 277 13.68 6.04 -11.99
C LEU A 277 13.91 7.06 -13.13
N PRO A 278 14.57 8.22 -12.91
CA PRO A 278 14.84 9.18 -13.97
C PRO A 278 15.55 8.58 -15.19
N SER A 279 16.38 7.54 -14.98
CA SER A 279 17.11 6.88 -16.06
C SER A 279 16.24 5.98 -16.94
N LEU A 280 15.18 5.42 -16.37
CA LEU A 280 14.23 4.55 -17.07
C LEU A 280 13.17 5.35 -17.82
N VAL A 281 12.79 6.52 -17.29
CA VAL A 281 11.74 7.37 -17.87
C VAL A 281 12.26 8.51 -18.74
N GLN A 282 13.56 8.57 -19.06
CA GLN A 282 14.21 9.72 -19.74
C GLN A 282 13.48 10.23 -20.99
N ASN A 283 12.87 9.33 -21.76
CA ASN A 283 12.19 9.64 -23.01
C ASN A 283 10.75 10.14 -22.84
N ARG A 284 10.29 10.24 -21.59
CA ARG A 284 8.93 10.62 -21.24
C ARG A 284 8.94 11.64 -20.11
N LYS A 285 8.08 12.65 -20.23
CA LYS A 285 7.77 13.55 -19.13
C LYS A 285 6.30 13.37 -18.77
N TYR A 286 5.99 13.58 -17.50
CA TYR A 286 4.65 13.41 -16.97
C TYR A 286 3.99 14.77 -16.81
N ASP A 287 2.74 14.87 -17.25
CA ASP A 287 1.89 16.05 -17.02
C ASP A 287 1.53 16.18 -15.53
N MET A 288 1.44 15.03 -14.84
CA MET A 288 1.09 14.93 -13.44
C MET A 288 1.97 13.88 -12.75
N ILE A 289 2.54 14.20 -11.60
CA ILE A 289 3.13 13.21 -10.70
C ILE A 289 2.27 13.21 -9.44
N ILE A 290 1.90 12.03 -8.95
CA ILE A 290 1.10 11.90 -7.74
C ILE A 290 1.82 10.98 -6.76
N THR A 291 1.64 11.23 -5.48
CA THR A 291 2.22 10.41 -4.42
C THR A 291 1.44 10.65 -3.13
N SER A 292 1.23 9.59 -2.35
CA SER A 292 0.60 9.64 -1.04
C SER A 292 1.53 8.96 -0.05
N GLU A 293 1.78 9.57 1.11
CA GLU A 293 2.52 8.93 2.22
C GLU A 293 3.98 8.56 1.89
N THR A 294 4.71 9.43 1.17
CA THR A 294 6.11 9.14 0.75
C THR A 294 7.18 9.99 1.42
N ILE A 295 6.80 10.86 2.36
CA ILE A 295 7.70 11.82 3.03
C ILE A 295 8.06 11.44 4.47
N TYR A 296 7.71 10.24 4.94
CA TYR A 296 8.00 9.77 6.29
C TYR A 296 9.50 9.48 6.56
N SER A 297 10.32 9.42 5.52
CA SER A 297 11.76 9.11 5.61
C SER A 297 12.61 10.23 5.04
N GLU A 298 13.28 10.98 5.91
CA GLU A 298 14.18 12.08 5.51
C GLU A 298 15.30 11.63 4.57
N GLU A 299 15.80 10.40 4.73
CA GLU A 299 16.86 9.81 3.90
C GLU A 299 16.41 9.54 2.46
N ALA A 300 15.11 9.30 2.25
CA ALA A 300 14.54 9.02 0.94
C ALA A 300 14.17 10.29 0.16
N LEU A 301 13.99 11.44 0.85
CA LEU A 301 13.58 12.70 0.23
C LEU A 301 14.46 13.16 -0.94
N PRO A 302 15.82 13.07 -0.90
CA PRO A 302 16.64 13.47 -2.03
C PRO A 302 16.35 12.64 -3.29
N ALA A 303 16.07 11.34 -3.14
CA ALA A 303 15.73 10.47 -4.24
C ALA A 303 14.34 10.77 -4.79
N LEU A 304 13.35 11.00 -3.92
CA LEU A 304 11.98 11.40 -4.28
C LEU A 304 11.97 12.71 -5.08
N VAL A 305 12.59 13.75 -4.52
CA VAL A 305 12.68 15.07 -5.17
C VAL A 305 13.44 14.97 -6.49
N GLY A 306 14.50 14.17 -6.55
CA GLY A 306 15.22 13.87 -7.78
C GLY A 306 14.33 13.22 -8.84
N ALA A 307 13.51 12.24 -8.46
CA ALA A 307 12.57 11.58 -9.36
C ALA A 307 11.54 12.59 -9.91
N ILE A 308 10.94 13.41 -9.05
CA ILE A 308 9.96 14.44 -9.44
C ILE A 308 10.58 15.45 -10.41
N GLN A 309 11.69 16.08 -10.00
CA GLN A 309 12.32 17.16 -10.78
C GLN A 309 12.80 16.74 -12.16
N ASN A 310 13.21 15.47 -12.29
CA ASN A 310 13.72 14.92 -13.54
C ASN A 310 12.63 14.24 -14.39
N SER A 311 11.48 13.88 -13.83
CA SER A 311 10.42 13.19 -14.58
C SER A 311 9.25 14.11 -14.94
N LEU A 312 9.05 15.22 -14.22
CA LEU A 312 7.97 16.15 -14.44
C LEU A 312 8.15 16.97 -15.73
N GLN A 313 7.06 17.14 -16.48
CA GLN A 313 7.01 18.03 -17.63
C GLN A 313 7.11 19.50 -17.20
N LYS A 314 7.93 20.28 -17.91
CA LYS A 314 8.12 21.72 -17.65
C LYS A 314 7.64 22.54 -18.85
N PRO A 315 7.01 23.70 -18.65
CA PRO A 315 6.72 24.35 -17.35
C PRO A 315 5.38 23.96 -16.71
N ASP A 316 4.52 23.24 -17.43
CA ASP A 316 3.10 23.10 -17.09
C ASP A 316 2.74 21.86 -16.25
N GLY A 317 3.71 20.99 -15.94
CA GLY A 317 3.47 19.79 -15.16
C GLY A 317 3.17 20.10 -13.69
N VAL A 318 2.29 19.29 -13.09
CA VAL A 318 1.85 19.40 -11.69
C VAL A 318 2.34 18.19 -10.89
N TRP A 319 2.73 18.40 -9.63
CA TRP A 319 3.03 17.33 -8.70
C TRP A 319 2.53 17.67 -7.30
#